data_AF-A0A5M3W961-F1
#
_entry.id   AF-A0A5M3W961-F1
#
_cell.length_a   1.000
_cell.length_b   1.000
_cell.length_c   1.000
_cell.angle_alpha   90.00
_cell.angle_beta   90.00
_cell.angle_gamma   90.00
#
_symmetry.space_group_name_H-M   'P 1'
#
loop_
_entity.id
_entity.type
_entity.pdbx_description
1 polymer ?
#
loop_
_entity_poly.entity_id
_entity_poly.type
_entity_poly.pdbx_seq_one_letter_code
_entity_poly.pdbx_strand_id
1 'polypeptide(L)'
;MEETLWAQVNIIYRAQDRQGREHEALAHLVPALAAADASGLLSRWFFIRKRHWRIRYLPEEGAADQALAHLTAGVQWAHGSYEPEVHAFGGPPGMDAAHTLWHADSRSTLAHLADGGGDRRERSLVLCTAMMRAADLDLYEQGDVWARAAEHRPIHRANLPDRRTWAAFTADVRRLLTGEANPDGAFADWLTAFRATGTTLIGLSHDGTLTRGVRAVIAHHVLFHWNRLGLTAQSQGMIALAAKEAVFGS
;
A
#
# COMPACT_ATOMS: atom_id res chain seq x y z
N MET A 1 -21.93 -17.69 4.93
CA MET A 1 -21.14 -16.45 5.04
C MET A 1 -20.03 -16.80 5.99
N GLU A 2 -18.86 -17.18 5.49
CA GLU A 2 -17.72 -17.47 6.37
C GLU A 2 -17.36 -16.17 7.08
N GLU A 3 -17.45 -16.19 8.40
CA GLU A 3 -17.08 -15.07 9.25
C GLU A 3 -15.56 -14.91 9.14
N THR A 4 -15.11 -13.76 8.66
CA THR A 4 -13.67 -13.48 8.57
C THR A 4 -13.10 -13.39 9.99
N LEU A 5 -12.02 -14.11 10.27
CA LEU A 5 -11.30 -14.02 11.54
C LEU A 5 -10.68 -12.63 11.79
N TRP A 6 -10.64 -11.79 10.75
CA TRP A 6 -10.14 -10.43 10.85
C TRP A 6 -11.09 -9.52 11.62
N ALA A 7 -10.57 -8.89 12.66
CA ALA A 7 -11.22 -7.80 13.36
C ALA A 7 -10.83 -6.43 12.75
N GLN A 8 -11.67 -5.41 12.96
CA GLN A 8 -11.35 -4.03 12.58
C GLN A 8 -11.73 -3.02 13.66
N VAL A 9 -10.82 -2.07 13.88
CA VAL A 9 -11.08 -0.86 14.66
C VAL A 9 -10.82 0.38 13.83
N ASN A 10 -11.63 1.41 14.05
CA ASN A 10 -11.51 2.70 13.41
C ASN A 10 -11.01 3.71 14.44
N ILE A 11 -9.76 4.15 14.32
CA ILE A 11 -9.15 5.11 15.23
C ILE A 11 -9.34 6.53 14.68
N ILE A 12 -9.74 7.44 15.56
CA ILE A 12 -10.03 8.85 15.29
C ILE A 12 -8.96 9.71 15.95
N TYR A 13 -8.05 10.25 15.13
CA TYR A 13 -7.07 11.25 15.53
C TYR A 13 -7.66 12.66 15.44
N ARG A 14 -7.39 13.49 16.45
CA ARG A 14 -8.11 14.75 16.74
C ARG A 14 -7.60 15.93 15.93
N ALA A 15 -6.35 15.89 15.49
CA ALA A 15 -5.77 16.95 14.68
C ALA A 15 -6.62 17.28 13.44
N GLN A 16 -6.71 18.58 13.14
CA GLN A 16 -7.58 19.10 12.07
C GLN A 16 -6.89 19.05 10.70
N ASP A 17 -5.56 19.20 10.67
CA ASP A 17 -4.78 19.04 9.48
C ASP A 17 -4.24 17.61 9.34
N ARG A 18 -3.76 17.31 8.13
CA ARG A 18 -3.31 15.99 7.76
C ARG A 18 -1.98 15.60 8.43
N GLN A 19 -1.08 16.55 8.61
CA GLN A 19 0.24 16.32 9.19
C GLN A 19 0.12 16.06 10.69
N GLY A 20 -0.68 16.85 11.41
CA GLY A 20 -1.02 16.61 12.80
C GLY A 20 -1.66 15.24 13.02
N ARG A 21 -2.61 14.82 12.16
CA ARG A 21 -3.21 13.47 12.26
C ARG A 21 -2.22 12.36 12.02
N GLU A 22 -1.26 12.57 11.11
CA GLU A 22 -0.19 11.60 10.88
C GLU A 22 0.74 11.53 12.09
N HIS A 23 1.11 12.68 12.66
CA HIS A 23 1.95 12.73 13.86
C HIS A 23 1.30 12.03 15.06
N GLU A 24 0.03 12.33 15.35
CA GLU A 24 -0.73 11.64 16.40
C GLU A 24 -0.82 10.12 16.12
N ALA A 25 -1.06 9.75 14.86
CA ALA A 25 -1.14 8.34 14.47
C ALA A 25 0.18 7.60 14.65
N LEU A 26 1.31 8.20 14.29
CA LEU A 26 2.62 7.58 14.45
C LEU A 26 3.00 7.47 15.93
N ALA A 27 2.75 8.51 16.72
CA ALA A 27 3.02 8.51 18.16
C ALA A 27 2.25 7.40 18.91
N HIS A 28 1.06 7.02 18.41
CA HIS A 28 0.26 5.94 18.96
C HIS A 28 0.57 4.57 18.34
N LEU A 29 0.48 4.45 17.01
CA LEU A 29 0.50 3.14 16.34
C LEU A 29 1.87 2.49 16.31
N VAL A 30 2.95 3.28 16.20
CA VAL A 30 4.32 2.73 16.19
C VAL A 30 4.59 1.90 17.46
N PRO A 31 4.44 2.45 18.68
CA PRO A 31 4.66 1.65 19.89
C PRO A 31 3.57 0.59 20.10
N ALA A 32 2.29 0.89 19.84
CA ALA A 32 1.21 -0.06 20.10
C ALA A 32 1.30 -1.33 19.24
N LEU A 33 1.61 -1.20 17.95
CA LEU A 33 1.71 -2.36 17.06
C LEU A 33 3.03 -3.13 17.28
N ALA A 34 4.13 -2.43 17.59
CA ALA A 34 5.37 -3.10 17.96
C ALA A 34 5.22 -3.92 19.25
N ALA A 35 4.55 -3.39 20.27
CA ALA A 35 4.30 -4.10 21.52
C ALA A 35 3.30 -5.26 21.35
N ALA A 36 2.27 -5.09 20.54
CA ALA A 36 1.33 -6.17 20.22
C ALA A 36 2.00 -7.33 19.48
N ASP A 37 2.88 -7.04 18.51
CA ASP A 37 3.69 -8.04 17.82
C ASP A 37 4.66 -8.74 18.80
N ALA A 38 5.37 -7.98 19.63
CA ALA A 38 6.32 -8.54 20.60
C ALA A 38 5.66 -9.41 21.69
N SER A 39 4.39 -9.12 22.01
CA SER A 39 3.60 -9.86 23.01
C SER A 39 2.84 -11.04 22.40
N GLY A 40 2.96 -11.28 21.09
CA GLY A 40 2.23 -12.34 20.40
C GLY A 40 0.72 -12.17 20.47
N LEU A 41 0.21 -10.93 20.40
CA LEU A 41 -1.24 -10.69 20.42
C LEU A 41 -1.86 -10.80 19.03
N LEU A 42 -1.06 -10.59 17.99
CA LEU A 42 -1.50 -10.47 16.61
C LEU A 42 -0.66 -11.38 15.72
N SER A 43 -1.31 -12.16 14.86
CA SER A 43 -0.63 -12.93 13.81
C SER A 43 -0.31 -12.07 12.58
N ARG A 44 -1.27 -11.22 12.17
CA ARG A 44 -1.10 -10.22 11.11
C ARG A 44 -1.94 -8.99 11.42
N TRP A 45 -1.50 -7.86 10.89
CA TRP A 45 -2.26 -6.62 10.94
C TRP A 45 -1.85 -5.71 9.80
N PHE A 46 -2.74 -4.81 9.41
CA PHE A 46 -2.42 -3.71 8.52
C PHE A 46 -3.34 -2.53 8.82
N PHE A 47 -2.92 -1.34 8.39
CA PHE A 47 -3.76 -0.15 8.48
C PHE A 47 -4.10 0.38 7.10
N ILE A 48 -5.19 1.13 6.99
CA ILE A 48 -5.46 1.96 5.82
C ILE A 48 -5.88 3.36 6.26
N ARG A 49 -5.37 4.37 5.56
CA ARG A 49 -5.69 5.77 5.82
C ARG A 49 -6.84 6.20 4.93
N LYS A 50 -7.97 6.51 5.56
CA LYS A 50 -9.14 7.15 4.92
C LYS A 50 -9.53 8.35 5.76
N ARG A 51 -10.84 8.58 5.98
CA ARG A 51 -11.33 9.61 6.91
C ARG A 51 -10.87 9.34 8.36
N HIS A 52 -10.91 8.07 8.76
CA HIS A 52 -10.32 7.53 9.98
C HIS A 52 -9.20 6.54 9.59
N TRP A 53 -8.34 6.19 10.55
CA TRP A 53 -7.37 5.11 10.36
C TRP A 53 -8.05 3.80 10.72
N ARG A 54 -8.20 2.91 9.73
CA ARG A 54 -8.74 1.57 9.98
C ARG A 54 -7.58 0.65 10.26
N ILE A 55 -7.58 0.02 11.42
CA ILE A 55 -6.65 -1.06 11.74
C ILE A 55 -7.41 -2.36 11.59
N ARG A 56 -6.94 -3.21 10.69
CA ARG A 56 -7.47 -4.56 10.49
C ARG A 56 -6.42 -5.52 11.04
N TYR A 57 -6.83 -6.44 11.89
CA TYR A 57 -5.90 -7.34 12.59
C TYR A 57 -6.50 -8.73 12.77
N LEU A 58 -5.62 -9.72 12.81
CA LEU A 58 -5.90 -11.10 13.16
C LEU A 58 -5.35 -11.34 14.57
N PRO A 59 -6.20 -11.37 15.61
CA PRO A 59 -5.74 -11.69 16.94
C PRO A 59 -5.30 -13.16 17.03
N GLU A 60 -4.35 -13.46 17.90
CA GLU A 60 -4.07 -14.84 18.31
C GLU A 60 -5.26 -15.43 19.07
N GLU A 61 -5.31 -16.76 19.17
CA GLU A 61 -6.40 -17.47 19.85
C GLU A 61 -6.54 -16.98 21.31
N GLY A 62 -7.75 -16.52 21.67
CA GLY A 62 -8.04 -15.96 23.00
C GLY A 62 -7.50 -14.55 23.26
N ALA A 63 -6.77 -13.93 22.32
CA ALA A 63 -6.14 -12.62 22.51
C ALA A 63 -6.98 -11.43 22.01
N ALA A 64 -8.19 -11.66 21.47
CA ALA A 64 -8.98 -10.62 20.79
C ALA A 64 -9.28 -9.39 21.66
N ASP A 65 -9.76 -9.58 22.89
CA ASP A 65 -10.08 -8.47 23.80
C ASP A 65 -8.82 -7.72 24.26
N GLN A 66 -7.73 -8.45 24.50
CA GLN A 66 -6.44 -7.86 24.88
C GLN A 66 -5.84 -7.05 23.73
N ALA A 67 -5.87 -7.58 22.51
CA ALA A 67 -5.45 -6.88 21.30
C ALA A 67 -6.28 -5.61 21.09
N LEU A 68 -7.61 -5.68 21.24
CA LEU A 68 -8.50 -4.53 21.13
C LEU A 68 -8.15 -3.45 22.17
N ALA A 69 -8.04 -3.83 23.44
CA ALA A 69 -7.70 -2.90 24.52
C ALA A 69 -6.33 -2.25 24.29
N HIS A 70 -5.35 -3.02 23.81
CA HIS A 70 -4.01 -2.55 23.52
C HIS A 70 -4.00 -1.54 22.36
N LEU A 71 -4.64 -1.87 21.23
CA LEU A 71 -4.69 -1.04 20.02
C LEU A 71 -5.51 0.25 20.19
N THR A 72 -6.31 0.36 21.25
CA THR A 72 -7.24 1.47 21.45
C THR A 72 -6.96 2.29 22.71
N ALA A 73 -5.90 1.94 23.44
CA ALA A 73 -5.53 2.61 24.67
C ALA A 73 -5.27 4.11 24.45
N GLY A 74 -6.02 4.95 25.16
CA GLY A 74 -5.82 6.41 25.14
C GLY A 74 -6.27 7.13 23.87
N VAL A 75 -6.90 6.44 22.91
CA VAL A 75 -7.40 7.04 21.67
C VAL A 75 -8.91 6.92 21.53
N GLN A 76 -9.51 7.83 20.77
CA GLN A 76 -10.92 7.70 20.41
C GLN A 76 -11.05 6.69 19.27
N TRP A 77 -11.98 5.74 19.40
CA TRP A 77 -12.16 4.69 18.41
C TRP A 77 -13.61 4.24 18.30
N ALA A 78 -13.90 3.46 17.26
CA ALA A 78 -15.17 2.76 17.07
C ALA A 78 -14.92 1.38 16.43
N HIS A 79 -15.80 0.41 16.73
CA HIS A 79 -15.80 -0.87 16.01
C HIS A 79 -16.06 -0.66 14.52
N GLY A 80 -15.52 -1.56 13.70
CA GLY A 80 -15.90 -1.67 12.29
C GLY A 80 -15.96 -3.13 11.87
N SER A 81 -16.71 -3.39 10.81
CA SER A 81 -16.65 -4.66 10.08
C SER A 81 -15.57 -4.58 9.00
N TYR A 82 -14.81 -5.66 8.83
CA TYR A 82 -13.94 -5.80 7.66
C TYR A 82 -14.57 -6.75 6.66
N GLU A 83 -14.81 -6.24 5.46
CA GLU A 83 -15.14 -7.05 4.28
C GLU A 83 -13.94 -7.04 3.33
N PRO A 84 -13.24 -8.17 3.15
CA PRO A 84 -12.12 -8.25 2.22
C PRO A 84 -12.55 -8.02 0.78
N GLU A 85 -11.77 -7.23 0.05
CA GLU A 85 -12.01 -6.91 -1.36
C GLU A 85 -11.60 -8.08 -2.28
N VAL A 86 -12.07 -9.31 -1.98
CA VAL A 86 -11.65 -10.58 -2.58
C VAL A 86 -11.67 -10.54 -4.10
N HIS A 87 -12.77 -10.03 -4.69
CA HIS A 87 -12.89 -9.91 -6.14
C HIS A 87 -11.80 -8.98 -6.71
N ALA A 88 -11.55 -7.85 -6.07
CA ALA A 88 -10.57 -6.87 -6.55
C ALA A 88 -9.15 -7.43 -6.56
N PHE A 89 -8.81 -8.29 -5.60
CA PHE A 89 -7.51 -8.93 -5.49
C PHE A 89 -7.41 -10.29 -6.19
N GLY A 90 -8.37 -10.65 -7.03
CA GLY A 90 -8.26 -11.82 -7.90
C GLY A 90 -8.64 -13.13 -7.21
N GLY A 91 -9.55 -13.11 -6.23
CA GLY A 91 -10.03 -14.30 -5.54
C GLY A 91 -9.33 -14.53 -4.19
N PRO A 92 -9.73 -15.56 -3.43
CA PRO A 92 -9.18 -15.82 -2.10
C PRO A 92 -7.65 -15.94 -2.06
N PRO A 93 -6.97 -16.64 -3.00
CA PRO A 93 -5.51 -16.72 -3.00
C PRO A 93 -4.82 -15.36 -3.20
N GLY A 94 -5.34 -14.54 -4.12
CA GLY A 94 -4.81 -13.20 -4.34
C GLY A 94 -5.09 -12.25 -3.18
N MET A 95 -6.21 -12.44 -2.47
CA MET A 95 -6.51 -11.72 -1.22
C MET A 95 -5.52 -12.09 -0.10
N ASP A 96 -5.15 -13.37 0.05
CA ASP A 96 -4.13 -13.77 1.03
C ASP A 96 -2.74 -13.18 0.70
N ALA A 97 -2.36 -13.17 -0.59
CA ALA A 97 -1.15 -12.49 -1.05
C ALA A 97 -1.18 -10.99 -0.70
N ALA A 98 -2.35 -10.35 -0.84
CA ALA A 98 -2.56 -8.97 -0.42
C ALA A 98 -2.44 -8.77 1.09
N HIS A 99 -3.06 -9.62 1.91
CA HIS A 99 -2.93 -9.56 3.37
C HIS A 99 -1.48 -9.73 3.84
N THR A 100 -0.75 -10.67 3.23
CA THR A 100 0.68 -10.90 3.51
C THR A 100 1.50 -9.66 3.18
N LEU A 101 1.34 -9.09 1.98
CA LEU A 101 2.00 -7.86 1.60
C LEU A 101 1.60 -6.71 2.53
N TRP A 102 0.32 -6.64 2.89
CA TRP A 102 -0.19 -5.51 3.63
C TRP A 102 0.38 -5.43 5.04
N HIS A 103 0.61 -6.57 5.67
CA HIS A 103 1.31 -6.61 6.95
C HIS A 103 2.73 -6.06 6.86
N ALA A 104 3.55 -6.58 5.93
CA ALA A 104 4.93 -6.12 5.75
C ALA A 104 5.02 -4.65 5.31
N ASP A 105 4.18 -4.23 4.36
CA ASP A 105 4.13 -2.85 3.87
C ASP A 105 3.64 -1.88 4.94
N SER A 106 2.72 -2.28 5.82
CA SER A 106 2.29 -1.44 6.95
C SER A 106 3.39 -1.24 7.99
N ARG A 107 4.12 -2.30 8.37
CA ARG A 107 5.29 -2.19 9.26
C ARG A 107 6.35 -1.24 8.69
N SER A 108 6.73 -1.47 7.43
CA SER A 108 7.74 -0.66 6.75
C SER A 108 7.28 0.79 6.54
N THR A 109 6.00 1.00 6.24
CA THR A 109 5.43 2.35 6.12
C THR A 109 5.49 3.09 7.45
N LEU A 110 5.11 2.47 8.58
CA LEU A 110 5.16 3.15 9.88
C LEU A 110 6.58 3.56 10.24
N ALA A 111 7.56 2.67 10.07
CA ALA A 111 8.98 2.97 10.31
C ALA A 111 9.45 4.12 9.42
N HIS A 112 9.21 4.03 8.11
CA HIS A 112 9.59 5.06 7.15
C HIS A 112 8.97 6.43 7.46
N LEU A 113 7.70 6.45 7.88
CA LEU A 113 7.02 7.69 8.25
C LEU A 113 7.51 8.26 9.59
N ALA A 114 7.87 7.40 10.55
CA ALA A 114 8.49 7.82 11.82
C ALA A 114 9.87 8.45 11.58
N ASP A 115 10.61 7.97 10.59
CA ASP A 115 11.92 8.52 10.15
C ASP A 115 11.79 9.76 9.24
N GLY A 116 10.60 10.38 9.18
CA GLY A 116 10.33 11.63 8.47
C GLY A 116 9.65 11.46 7.11
N GLY A 117 9.71 10.28 6.49
CA GLY A 117 8.90 9.94 5.32
C GLY A 117 9.11 10.84 4.10
N GLY A 118 10.36 11.23 3.80
CA GLY A 118 10.69 12.27 2.81
C GLY A 118 10.47 11.88 1.34
N ASP A 119 10.68 10.61 0.96
CA ASP A 119 10.74 10.15 -0.44
C ASP A 119 9.60 9.18 -0.82
N ARG A 120 8.39 9.40 -0.26
CA ARG A 120 7.25 8.47 -0.40
C ARG A 120 6.91 8.15 -1.85
N ARG A 121 6.96 9.13 -2.76
CA ARG A 121 6.56 8.93 -4.16
C ARG A 121 7.59 8.07 -4.88
N GLU A 122 8.85 8.47 -4.74
CA GLU A 122 10.01 7.84 -5.35
C GLU A 122 10.12 6.39 -4.89
N ARG A 123 10.05 6.18 -3.57
CA ARG A 123 10.06 4.84 -2.96
C ARG A 123 8.88 3.98 -3.42
N SER A 124 7.69 4.55 -3.51
CA SER A 124 6.51 3.82 -3.99
C SER A 124 6.62 3.38 -5.45
N LEU A 125 7.23 4.21 -6.32
CA LEU A 125 7.47 3.85 -7.71
C LEU A 125 8.43 2.66 -7.80
N VAL A 126 9.53 2.72 -7.04
CA VAL A 126 10.52 1.63 -6.99
C VAL A 126 9.92 0.32 -6.48
N LEU A 127 9.17 0.35 -5.37
CA LEU A 127 8.53 -0.84 -4.78
C LEU A 127 7.50 -1.47 -5.74
N CYS A 128 6.61 -0.66 -6.30
CA CYS A 128 5.57 -1.12 -7.21
C CYS A 128 6.17 -1.66 -8.52
N THR A 129 7.18 -1.01 -9.08
CA THR A 129 7.92 -1.53 -10.24
C THR A 129 8.62 -2.84 -9.93
N ALA A 130 9.23 -2.99 -8.74
CA ALA A 130 9.87 -4.24 -8.36
C ALA A 130 8.87 -5.40 -8.23
N MET A 131 7.66 -5.15 -7.70
CA MET A 131 6.57 -6.13 -7.69
C MET A 131 6.14 -6.50 -9.11
N MET A 132 6.00 -5.53 -10.02
CA MET A 132 5.64 -5.81 -11.42
C MET A 132 6.70 -6.66 -12.14
N ARG A 133 7.99 -6.34 -11.95
CA ARG A 133 9.10 -7.13 -12.52
C ARG A 133 9.15 -8.54 -11.95
N ALA A 134 8.89 -8.69 -10.65
CA ALA A 134 8.83 -10.02 -10.02
C ALA A 134 7.60 -10.83 -10.43
N ALA A 135 6.57 -10.17 -10.99
CA ALA A 135 5.43 -10.80 -11.65
C ALA A 135 5.64 -11.03 -13.15
N ASP A 136 6.90 -10.97 -13.62
CA ASP A 136 7.34 -11.18 -15.01
C ASP A 136 6.69 -10.24 -16.04
N LEU A 137 6.29 -9.03 -15.62
CA LEU A 137 5.72 -8.04 -16.54
C LEU A 137 6.80 -7.31 -17.33
N ASP A 138 6.66 -7.29 -18.66
CA ASP A 138 7.51 -6.46 -19.52
C ASP A 138 7.26 -4.95 -19.31
N LEU A 139 8.06 -4.10 -19.96
CA LEU A 139 7.95 -2.65 -19.78
C LEU A 139 6.57 -2.09 -20.20
N TYR A 140 5.98 -2.58 -21.28
CA TYR A 140 4.67 -2.11 -21.75
C TYR A 140 3.54 -2.64 -20.87
N GLU A 141 3.67 -3.85 -20.34
CA GLU A 141 2.76 -4.40 -19.35
C GLU A 141 2.82 -3.65 -18.01
N GLN A 142 4.00 -3.24 -17.58
CA GLN A 142 4.17 -2.29 -16.46
C GLN A 142 3.46 -0.97 -16.78
N GLY A 143 3.61 -0.45 -18.01
CA GLY A 143 2.87 0.71 -18.50
C GLY A 143 1.36 0.56 -18.37
N ASP A 144 0.80 -0.60 -18.72
CA ASP A 144 -0.63 -0.89 -18.60
C ASP A 144 -1.11 -0.87 -17.13
N VAL A 145 -0.28 -1.36 -16.19
CA VAL A 145 -0.57 -1.24 -14.76
C VAL A 145 -0.66 0.23 -14.33
N TRP A 146 0.30 1.06 -14.77
CA TRP A 146 0.29 2.51 -14.49
C TRP A 146 -0.90 3.22 -15.14
N ALA A 147 -1.29 2.82 -16.35
CA ALA A 147 -2.47 3.34 -17.03
C ALA A 147 -3.75 3.05 -16.22
N ARG A 148 -3.93 1.82 -15.74
CA ARG A 148 -5.06 1.45 -14.87
C ARG A 148 -5.05 2.24 -13.56
N ALA A 149 -3.87 2.44 -12.95
CA ALA A 149 -3.76 3.28 -11.75
C ALA A 149 -4.15 4.75 -12.02
N ALA A 150 -3.79 5.29 -13.18
CA ALA A 150 -4.16 6.64 -13.60
C ALA A 150 -5.66 6.77 -13.87
N GLU A 151 -6.29 5.75 -14.47
CA GLU A 151 -7.75 5.69 -14.67
C GLU A 151 -8.52 5.70 -13.35
N HIS A 152 -7.99 5.06 -12.30
CA HIS A 152 -8.55 5.12 -10.95
C HIS A 152 -8.31 6.46 -10.23
N ARG A 153 -7.43 7.32 -10.75
CA ARG A 153 -7.06 8.61 -10.17
C ARG A 153 -7.01 9.70 -11.25
N PRO A 154 -8.14 9.97 -11.91
CA PRO A 154 -8.17 10.95 -12.98
C PRO A 154 -7.78 12.33 -12.45
N ILE A 155 -6.94 13.03 -13.21
CA ILE A 155 -6.57 14.41 -12.94
C ILE A 155 -7.01 15.29 -14.10
N HIS A 156 -7.52 16.47 -13.78
CA HIS A 156 -7.81 17.47 -14.80
C HIS A 156 -6.49 17.97 -15.39
N ARG A 157 -6.41 18.02 -16.73
CA ARG A 157 -5.21 18.51 -17.43
C ARG A 157 -4.81 19.94 -17.02
N ALA A 158 -5.79 20.77 -16.64
CA ALA A 158 -5.54 22.11 -16.11
C ALA A 158 -4.75 22.12 -14.77
N ASN A 159 -4.71 21.00 -14.06
CA ASN A 159 -3.94 20.85 -12.82
C ASN A 159 -2.50 20.36 -13.06
N LEU A 160 -2.14 20.08 -14.31
CA LEU A 160 -0.77 19.70 -14.65
C LEU A 160 0.13 20.94 -14.65
N PRO A 161 1.41 20.79 -14.27
CA PRO A 161 2.43 21.81 -14.53
C PRO A 161 2.53 22.17 -16.01
N ASP A 162 3.26 23.24 -16.31
CA ASP A 162 3.60 23.57 -17.69
C ASP A 162 4.33 22.42 -18.39
N ARG A 163 4.30 22.42 -19.72
CA ARG A 163 4.82 21.32 -20.56
C ARG A 163 6.29 20.98 -20.24
N ARG A 164 7.14 21.96 -19.96
CA ARG A 164 8.56 21.73 -19.71
C ARG A 164 8.75 21.08 -18.34
N THR A 165 8.08 21.60 -17.32
CA THR A 165 8.11 21.03 -15.96
C THR A 165 7.56 19.61 -15.95
N TRP A 166 6.46 19.37 -16.66
CA TRP A 166 5.87 18.03 -16.77
C TRP A 166 6.77 17.03 -17.50
N ALA A 167 7.43 17.45 -18.58
CA ALA A 167 8.39 16.61 -19.29
C ALA A 167 9.59 16.22 -18.43
N ALA A 168 10.13 17.16 -17.64
CA ALA A 168 11.22 16.88 -16.70
C ALA A 168 10.76 15.90 -15.59
N PHE A 169 9.58 16.13 -15.01
CA PHE A 169 9.00 15.24 -14.02
C PHE A 169 8.79 13.81 -14.56
N THR A 170 8.28 13.69 -15.79
CA THR A 170 8.08 12.40 -16.46
C THR A 170 9.41 11.69 -16.73
N ALA A 171 10.46 12.43 -17.10
CA ALA A 171 11.81 11.88 -17.24
C ALA A 171 12.36 11.35 -15.91
N ASP A 172 12.14 12.05 -14.80
CA ASP A 172 12.53 11.61 -13.46
C ASP A 172 11.79 10.33 -13.05
N VAL A 173 10.49 10.27 -13.29
CA VAL A 173 9.69 9.05 -13.08
C VAL A 173 10.25 7.91 -13.94
N ARG A 174 10.55 8.15 -15.22
CA ARG A 174 11.15 7.12 -16.10
C ARG A 174 12.45 6.57 -15.53
N ARG A 175 13.32 7.41 -14.95
CA ARG A 175 14.57 6.96 -14.31
C ARG A 175 14.28 6.00 -13.15
N LEU A 176 13.29 6.29 -12.31
CA LEU A 176 12.89 5.40 -11.21
C LEU A 176 12.28 4.09 -11.71
N LEU A 177 11.45 4.14 -12.76
CA LEU A 177 10.80 2.95 -13.32
C LEU A 177 11.76 2.02 -14.06
N THR A 178 12.86 2.53 -14.59
CA THR A 178 13.82 1.75 -15.40
C THR A 178 15.12 1.44 -14.65
N GLY A 179 15.41 2.16 -13.57
CA GLY A 179 16.57 1.90 -12.73
C GLY A 179 16.47 0.61 -11.92
N GLU A 180 17.57 0.28 -11.24
CA GLU A 180 17.65 -0.80 -10.27
C GLU A 180 17.50 -0.25 -8.86
N ALA A 181 16.71 -0.94 -8.04
CA ALA A 181 16.57 -0.61 -6.63
C ALA A 181 17.87 -0.97 -5.90
N ASN A 182 18.39 -0.06 -5.07
CA ASN A 182 19.46 -0.37 -4.12
C ASN A 182 18.84 -0.85 -2.80
N PRO A 183 18.94 -2.15 -2.45
CA PRO A 183 18.32 -2.69 -1.24
C PRO A 183 19.22 -2.45 -0.02
N ASP A 184 19.18 -1.27 0.56
CA ASP A 184 19.94 -0.94 1.77
C ASP A 184 19.06 -0.83 3.03
N GLY A 185 19.60 -1.33 4.15
CA GLY A 185 18.96 -1.27 5.46
C GLY A 185 17.49 -1.71 5.47
N ALA A 186 16.64 -0.93 6.15
CA ALA A 186 15.20 -1.21 6.28
C ALA A 186 14.43 -1.22 4.95
N PHE A 187 14.99 -0.69 3.87
CA PHE A 187 14.35 -0.73 2.55
C PHE A 187 14.44 -2.12 1.90
N ALA A 188 15.45 -2.92 2.25
CA ALA A 188 15.64 -4.25 1.68
C ALA A 188 14.48 -5.20 2.00
N ASP A 189 13.99 -5.19 3.24
CA ASP A 189 12.86 -6.03 3.67
C ASP A 189 11.56 -5.62 2.97
N TRP A 190 11.35 -4.31 2.84
CA TRP A 190 10.18 -3.76 2.15
C TRP A 190 10.18 -4.17 0.67
N LEU A 191 11.31 -4.04 0.00
CA LEU A 191 11.49 -4.44 -1.38
C LEU A 191 11.30 -5.96 -1.57
N THR A 192 11.79 -6.75 -0.62
CA THR A 192 11.63 -8.21 -0.61
C THR A 192 10.17 -8.61 -0.54
N ALA A 193 9.38 -7.96 0.33
CA ALA A 193 7.94 -8.22 0.42
C ALA A 193 7.21 -7.94 -0.91
N PHE A 194 7.51 -6.81 -1.56
CA PHE A 194 6.91 -6.48 -2.86
C PHE A 194 7.30 -7.47 -3.97
N ARG A 195 8.57 -7.87 -4.02
CA ARG A 195 9.04 -8.89 -4.98
C ARG A 195 8.37 -10.23 -4.74
N ALA A 196 8.32 -10.69 -3.49
CA ALA A 196 7.66 -11.94 -3.12
C ALA A 196 6.19 -11.94 -3.53
N THR A 197 5.46 -10.84 -3.30
CA THR A 197 4.07 -10.71 -3.79
C THR A 197 3.97 -10.77 -5.30
N GLY A 198 4.88 -10.13 -6.04
CA GLY A 198 4.94 -10.24 -7.50
C GLY A 198 5.08 -11.69 -7.97
N THR A 199 6.04 -12.42 -7.39
CA THR A 199 6.27 -13.84 -7.67
C THR A 199 5.06 -14.71 -7.33
N THR A 200 4.40 -14.46 -6.19
CA THR A 200 3.16 -15.16 -5.83
C THR A 200 2.07 -14.91 -6.86
N LEU A 201 1.84 -13.65 -7.26
CA LEU A 201 0.77 -13.29 -8.18
C LEU A 201 0.95 -13.91 -9.57
N ILE A 202 2.17 -13.96 -10.09
CA ILE A 202 2.42 -14.63 -11.38
C ILE A 202 2.25 -16.14 -11.28
N GLY A 203 2.68 -16.77 -10.17
CA GLY A 203 2.38 -18.18 -9.88
C GLY A 203 0.88 -18.48 -9.89
N LEU A 204 0.10 -17.69 -9.14
CA LEU A 204 -1.37 -17.83 -9.12
C LEU A 204 -2.00 -17.58 -10.51
N SER A 205 -1.42 -16.69 -11.33
CA SER A 205 -1.87 -16.46 -12.70
C SER A 205 -1.60 -17.67 -13.60
N HIS A 206 -0.42 -18.30 -13.48
CA HIS A 206 -0.06 -19.49 -14.25
C HIS A 206 -0.89 -20.71 -13.86
N ASP A 207 -1.20 -20.85 -12.57
CA ASP A 207 -2.03 -21.92 -12.04
C ASP A 207 -3.54 -21.71 -12.34
N GLY A 208 -3.92 -20.56 -12.92
CA GLY A 208 -5.31 -20.24 -13.26
C GLY A 208 -6.19 -19.94 -12.03
N THR A 209 -5.60 -19.62 -10.89
CA THR A 209 -6.31 -19.37 -9.62
C THR A 209 -6.60 -17.89 -9.37
N LEU A 210 -5.97 -16.98 -10.14
CA LEU A 210 -6.38 -15.58 -10.18
C LEU A 210 -7.65 -15.39 -11.00
N THR A 211 -8.71 -14.88 -10.38
CA THR A 211 -9.99 -14.57 -11.04
C THR A 211 -9.98 -13.26 -11.84
N ARG A 212 -8.90 -12.47 -11.73
CA ARG A 212 -8.65 -11.24 -12.49
C ARG A 212 -7.24 -11.27 -13.06
N GLY A 213 -7.04 -10.67 -14.23
CA GLY A 213 -5.71 -10.55 -14.82
C GLY A 213 -4.72 -9.86 -13.89
N VAL A 214 -3.49 -10.39 -13.82
CA VAL A 214 -2.44 -9.95 -12.89
C VAL A 214 -2.18 -8.44 -12.91
N ARG A 215 -2.22 -7.81 -14.09
CA ARG A 215 -2.04 -6.34 -14.24
C ARG A 215 -3.13 -5.54 -13.51
N ALA A 216 -4.37 -6.04 -13.46
CA ALA A 216 -5.47 -5.38 -12.75
C ALA A 216 -5.34 -5.56 -11.23
N VAL A 217 -4.90 -6.74 -10.80
CA VAL A 217 -4.65 -7.02 -9.38
C VAL A 217 -3.50 -6.16 -8.86
N ILE A 218 -2.37 -6.12 -9.58
CA ILE A 218 -1.22 -5.27 -9.22
C ILE A 218 -1.61 -3.80 -9.17
N ALA A 219 -2.40 -3.29 -10.14
CA ALA A 219 -2.90 -1.91 -10.09
C ALA A 219 -3.67 -1.61 -8.79
N HIS A 220 -4.41 -2.58 -8.24
CA HIS A 220 -5.07 -2.42 -6.94
C HIS A 220 -4.07 -2.41 -5.77
N HIS A 221 -3.02 -3.23 -5.80
CA HIS A 221 -1.94 -3.17 -4.81
C HIS A 221 -1.28 -1.78 -4.78
N VAL A 222 -0.99 -1.20 -5.95
CA VAL A 222 -0.43 0.17 -6.08
C VAL A 222 -1.33 1.18 -5.33
N LEU A 223 -2.63 1.17 -5.61
CA LEU A 223 -3.58 2.11 -4.99
C LEU A 223 -3.69 1.93 -3.46
N PHE A 224 -3.65 0.68 -2.97
CA PHE A 224 -3.71 0.39 -1.53
C PHE A 224 -2.41 0.77 -0.82
N HIS A 225 -1.26 0.54 -1.44
CA HIS A 225 0.04 1.01 -0.95
C HIS A 225 0.07 2.55 -0.85
N TRP A 226 -0.36 3.25 -1.90
CA TRP A 226 -0.42 4.71 -1.88
C TRP A 226 -1.38 5.27 -0.82
N ASN A 227 -2.51 4.59 -0.55
CA ASN A 227 -3.38 4.98 0.55
C ASN A 227 -2.68 4.87 1.91
N ARG A 228 -1.81 3.87 2.10
CA ARG A 228 -1.06 3.66 3.37
C ARG A 228 0.10 4.63 3.56
N LEU A 229 0.87 4.88 2.50
CA LEU A 229 1.84 5.99 2.46
C LEU A 229 1.16 7.35 2.64
N GLY A 230 -0.14 7.40 2.40
CA GLY A 230 -0.98 8.57 2.47
C GLY A 230 -0.77 9.48 1.28
N LEU A 231 -0.40 9.05 0.09
CA LEU A 231 -0.33 9.98 -1.05
C LEU A 231 -1.71 10.60 -1.32
N THR A 232 -1.78 11.91 -1.58
CA THR A 232 -3.06 12.57 -1.92
C THR A 232 -3.61 12.05 -3.24
N ALA A 233 -4.92 12.10 -3.47
CA ALA A 233 -5.52 11.66 -4.73
C ALA A 233 -4.88 12.37 -5.95
N GLN A 234 -4.60 13.68 -5.83
CA GLN A 234 -3.87 14.44 -6.85
C GLN A 234 -2.45 13.90 -7.06
N SER A 235 -1.70 13.63 -5.98
CA SER A 235 -0.34 13.07 -6.10
C SER A 235 -0.35 11.70 -6.77
N GLN A 236 -1.29 10.83 -6.37
CA GLN A 236 -1.47 9.50 -6.96
C GLN A 236 -1.77 9.60 -8.47
N GLY A 237 -2.67 10.50 -8.87
CA GLY A 237 -2.98 10.72 -10.28
C GLY A 237 -1.81 11.29 -11.08
N MET A 238 -1.06 12.25 -10.52
CA MET A 238 0.13 12.81 -11.17
C MET A 238 1.22 11.76 -11.39
N ILE A 239 1.59 10.99 -10.36
CA ILE A 239 2.64 9.96 -10.52
C ILE A 239 2.18 8.81 -11.40
N ALA A 240 0.91 8.42 -11.38
CA ALA A 240 0.38 7.39 -12.26
C ALA A 240 0.38 7.83 -13.73
N LEU A 241 -0.06 9.07 -14.00
CA LEU A 241 -0.04 9.62 -15.36
C LEU A 241 1.40 9.77 -15.87
N ALA A 242 2.29 10.34 -15.06
CA ALA A 242 3.71 10.45 -15.43
C ALA A 242 4.34 9.06 -15.66
N ALA A 243 4.00 8.05 -14.86
CA ALA A 243 4.50 6.69 -15.06
C ALA A 243 3.97 6.05 -16.35
N LYS A 244 2.69 6.27 -16.67
CA LYS A 244 2.09 5.86 -17.95
C LYS A 244 2.80 6.53 -19.13
N GLU A 245 2.93 7.87 -19.12
CA GLU A 245 3.56 8.63 -20.20
C GLU A 245 5.06 8.36 -20.30
N ALA A 246 5.73 8.08 -19.17
CA ALA A 246 7.10 7.64 -19.15
C ALA A 246 7.31 6.33 -19.91
N VAL A 247 6.30 5.46 -20.02
CA VAL A 247 6.38 4.20 -20.76
C VAL A 247 5.88 4.36 -22.20
N PHE A 248 4.69 4.93 -22.39
CA PHE A 248 4.01 4.98 -23.69
C PHE A 248 4.28 6.24 -24.51
N GLY A 249 4.88 7.28 -23.92
CA GLY A 249 4.89 8.63 -24.46
C GLY A 249 3.63 9.43 -24.08
N SER A 250 3.70 10.74 -24.31
CA SER A 250 2.61 11.70 -24.08
C SER A 250 1.54 11.67 -25.16
#